data_AF-A0A1M2VD50-F1
#
_entry.id   AF-A0A1M2VD50-F1
#
_cell.length_a   1.000
_cell.length_b   1.000
_cell.length_c   1.000
_cell.angle_alpha   90.00
_cell.angle_beta   90.00
_cell.angle_gamma   90.00
#
_symmetry.space_group_name_H-M   'P 1'
#
loop_
_entity.id
_entity.type
_entity.pdbx_description
1 polymer ?
#
loop_
_entity_poly.entity_id
_entity_poly.type
_entity_poly.pdbx_seq_one_letter_code
_entity_poly.pdbx_strand_id
1 'polypeptide(L)'
;MLNTIIFHPLPRTDDSEEKPRWTRDRLEDLLRGWFNGDLNSATNGLQKRMRYAPRCYASEIVVKCGRKIVGWPLNIPFTDVSNIDGGSAPLAELCRLWNLPDGDPNKLRFEPASHEDRVNAARDPESIHPTPHFLPALKVKAADRDTQAAARAAAAAHADAYHPLNMEFVGRPLASMTEAQRSQRRDTGGRRGRASDSDPRVRRRRPMRGIMSMPFVLPGSDGVDSSGERAGKRRRVDEYPLEDRITQFKLSFQFGGKLTCSDTIKSGSGWAGEDEVD
;
A
#
# COMPACT_ATOMS: atom_id res chain seq x y z
N MET A 1 -32.13 3.60 -37.93
CA MET A 1 -31.05 4.39 -37.33
C MET A 1 -30.04 3.40 -36.76
N LEU A 2 -28.81 3.41 -37.27
CA LEU A 2 -27.79 2.41 -36.94
C LEU A 2 -27.16 2.77 -35.59
N ASN A 3 -27.26 1.86 -34.61
CA ASN A 3 -26.58 1.99 -33.33
C ASN A 3 -25.08 1.73 -33.52
N THR A 4 -24.28 2.80 -33.45
CA THR A 4 -22.82 2.70 -33.37
C THR A 4 -22.45 2.20 -31.98
N ILE A 5 -22.17 0.91 -31.85
CA ILE A 5 -21.54 0.33 -30.67
C ILE A 5 -20.10 0.85 -30.65
N ILE A 6 -19.78 1.78 -29.75
CA ILE A 6 -18.40 2.17 -29.48
C ILE A 6 -17.78 1.02 -28.68
N PHE A 7 -17.23 0.05 -29.40
CA PHE A 7 -16.21 -0.82 -28.83
C PHE A 7 -15.04 0.09 -28.47
N HIS A 8 -14.74 0.24 -27.19
CA HIS A 8 -13.39 0.58 -26.78
C HIS A 8 -12.56 -0.70 -26.97
N PRO A 9 -11.74 -0.83 -28.03
CA PRO A 9 -10.83 -1.95 -28.09
C PRO A 9 -9.91 -1.82 -26.88
N LEU A 10 -9.97 -2.81 -25.99
CA LEU A 10 -8.87 -3.07 -25.08
C LEU A 10 -7.58 -3.01 -25.91
N PRO A 11 -6.54 -2.28 -25.46
CA PRO A 11 -5.33 -2.12 -26.25
C PRO A 11 -4.79 -3.50 -26.63
N ARG A 12 -4.62 -3.69 -27.94
CA ARG A 12 -4.01 -4.87 -28.55
C ARG A 12 -2.70 -5.14 -27.82
N THR A 13 -2.62 -6.26 -27.12
CA THR A 13 -1.36 -6.75 -26.58
C THR A 13 -0.54 -7.24 -27.76
N ASP A 14 0.59 -6.59 -28.03
CA ASP A 14 1.69 -7.21 -28.75
C ASP A 14 1.98 -8.58 -28.12
N ASP A 15 2.29 -9.55 -28.97
CA ASP A 15 2.45 -10.98 -28.67
C ASP A 15 3.69 -11.30 -27.81
N SER A 16 3.84 -10.62 -26.67
CA SER A 16 4.78 -10.99 -25.62
C SER A 16 3.99 -11.66 -24.49
N GLU A 17 4.29 -12.94 -24.23
CA GLU A 17 3.67 -13.86 -23.28
C GLU A 17 3.66 -13.42 -21.79
N GLU A 18 3.09 -12.27 -21.47
CA GLU A 18 2.65 -11.94 -20.12
C GLU A 18 1.23 -11.40 -20.23
N LYS A 19 0.22 -12.26 -19.97
CA LYS A 19 -1.13 -11.78 -19.68
C LYS A 19 -0.98 -10.61 -18.71
N PRO A 20 -1.41 -9.38 -19.04
CA PRO A 20 -1.34 -8.29 -18.09
C PRO A 20 -2.17 -8.74 -16.89
N ARG A 21 -1.50 -9.15 -15.81
CA ARG A 21 -2.14 -9.45 -14.55
C ARG A 21 -2.64 -8.09 -14.11
N TRP A 22 -3.92 -7.83 -14.37
CA TRP A 22 -4.58 -6.62 -13.91
C TRP A 22 -4.29 -6.50 -12.42
N THR A 23 -3.43 -5.55 -12.07
CA THR A 23 -3.11 -5.28 -10.69
C THR A 23 -4.37 -4.75 -10.03
N ARG A 24 -4.55 -5.06 -8.75
CA ARG A 24 -5.70 -4.59 -7.98
C ARG A 24 -5.86 -3.07 -8.15
N ASP A 25 -4.77 -2.33 -8.01
CA ASP A 25 -4.72 -0.87 -8.14
C ASP A 25 -5.27 -0.40 -9.49
N ARG A 26 -4.90 -1.06 -10.60
CA ARG A 26 -5.41 -0.70 -11.93
C ARG A 26 -6.92 -0.94 -12.07
N LEU A 27 -7.44 -1.99 -11.46
CA LEU A 27 -8.88 -2.26 -11.44
C LEU A 27 -9.63 -1.24 -10.56
N GLU A 28 -9.04 -0.86 -9.43
CA GLU A 28 -9.58 0.20 -8.57
C GLU A 28 -9.66 1.53 -9.32
N ASP A 29 -8.59 1.93 -10.00
CA ASP A 29 -8.54 3.17 -10.77
C ASP A 29 -9.56 3.19 -11.91
N LEU A 30 -9.70 2.08 -12.63
CA LEU A 30 -10.71 1.93 -13.67
C LEU A 30 -12.13 2.06 -13.12
N LEU A 31 -12.45 1.32 -12.06
CA LEU A 31 -13.79 1.36 -11.45
C LEU A 31 -14.10 2.74 -10.88
N ARG A 32 -13.12 3.40 -10.22
CA ARG A 32 -13.27 4.79 -9.75
C ARG A 32 -13.52 5.72 -10.93
N GLY A 33 -12.77 5.56 -12.02
CA GLY A 33 -12.94 6.34 -13.25
C GLY A 33 -14.32 6.18 -13.85
N TRP A 34 -14.81 4.94 -13.99
CA TRP A 34 -16.13 4.65 -14.53
C TRP A 34 -17.25 5.14 -13.64
N PHE A 35 -17.23 4.84 -12.33
CA PHE A 35 -18.28 5.28 -11.42
C PHE A 35 -18.36 6.80 -11.31
N ASN A 36 -17.21 7.48 -11.17
CA ASN A 36 -17.19 8.93 -11.06
C ASN A 36 -17.52 9.59 -12.41
N GLY A 37 -17.03 9.05 -13.52
CA GLY A 37 -17.26 9.57 -14.86
C GLY A 37 -18.72 9.45 -15.29
N ASP A 38 -19.33 8.27 -15.09
CA ASP A 38 -20.73 8.03 -15.43
C ASP A 38 -21.67 8.82 -14.51
N LEU A 39 -21.38 8.88 -13.20
CA LEU A 39 -22.15 9.71 -12.27
C LEU A 39 -22.04 11.20 -12.62
N ASN A 40 -20.85 11.70 -12.95
CA ASN A 40 -20.64 13.10 -13.33
C ASN A 40 -21.41 13.44 -14.61
N SER A 41 -21.35 12.55 -15.61
CA SER A 41 -22.09 12.69 -16.87
C SER A 41 -23.61 12.63 -16.63
N ALA A 42 -24.08 11.65 -15.87
CA ALA A 42 -25.50 11.45 -15.59
C ALA A 42 -26.13 12.56 -14.73
N THR A 43 -25.31 13.32 -14.00
CA THR A 43 -25.75 14.40 -13.10
C THR A 43 -25.40 15.80 -13.61
N ASN A 44 -24.92 15.92 -14.86
CA ASN A 44 -24.48 17.19 -15.46
C ASN A 44 -23.51 17.97 -14.57
N GLY A 45 -22.59 17.28 -13.89
CA GLY A 45 -21.59 17.91 -13.04
C GLY A 45 -22.01 18.23 -11.60
N LEU A 46 -23.25 17.92 -11.19
CA LEU A 46 -23.69 18.13 -9.81
C LEU A 46 -22.91 17.29 -8.80
N GLN A 47 -22.48 16.09 -9.22
CA GLN A 47 -21.71 15.19 -8.38
C GLN A 47 -20.53 14.58 -9.15
N LYS A 48 -19.33 14.89 -8.68
CA LYS A 48 -18.07 14.43 -9.29
C LYS A 48 -17.54 13.12 -8.71
N ARG A 49 -17.99 12.74 -7.52
CA ARG A 49 -17.47 11.60 -6.78
C ARG A 49 -18.58 10.73 -6.21
N MET A 50 -18.39 9.43 -6.33
CA MET A 50 -19.27 8.43 -5.74
C MET A 50 -19.26 8.52 -4.21
N ARG A 51 -20.45 8.37 -3.59
CA ARG A 51 -20.60 8.30 -2.13
C ARG A 51 -21.06 6.90 -1.74
N TYR A 52 -20.30 6.26 -0.86
CA TYR A 52 -20.58 4.88 -0.42
C TYR A 52 -21.21 4.79 0.97
N ALA A 53 -21.02 5.80 1.82
CA ALA A 53 -21.65 5.81 3.13
C ALA A 53 -23.18 5.87 2.96
N PRO A 54 -23.98 5.04 3.65
CA PRO A 54 -25.42 4.91 3.40
C PRO A 54 -26.17 6.25 3.42
N ARG A 55 -25.89 7.08 4.43
CA ARG A 55 -26.46 8.42 4.56
C ARG A 55 -26.10 9.34 3.39
N CYS A 56 -24.83 9.38 3.00
CA CYS A 56 -24.35 10.22 1.90
C CYS A 56 -24.82 9.71 0.54
N TYR A 57 -24.92 8.39 0.37
CA TYR A 57 -25.46 7.79 -0.84
C TYR A 57 -26.93 8.18 -1.03
N ALA A 58 -27.75 7.97 0.02
CA ALA A 58 -29.16 8.32 -0.01
C ALA A 58 -29.38 9.83 -0.26
N SER A 59 -28.68 10.70 0.49
CA SER A 59 -28.90 12.15 0.37
C SER A 59 -28.30 12.78 -0.88
N GLU A 60 -27.04 12.48 -1.20
CA GLU A 60 -26.34 13.14 -2.31
C GLU A 60 -26.61 12.47 -3.66
N ILE A 61 -26.66 11.13 -3.71
CA ILE A 61 -26.80 10.41 -4.98
C ILE A 61 -28.26 10.21 -5.33
N VAL A 62 -29.06 9.69 -4.39
CA VAL A 62 -30.46 9.36 -4.68
C VAL A 62 -31.36 10.59 -4.63
N VAL A 63 -31.36 11.35 -3.51
CA VAL A 63 -32.25 12.50 -3.34
C VAL A 63 -31.80 13.69 -4.19
N LYS A 64 -30.55 14.14 -4.02
CA LYS A 64 -30.05 15.36 -4.70
C LYS A 64 -29.81 15.14 -6.19
N CYS A 65 -29.16 14.04 -6.56
CA CYS A 65 -28.83 13.78 -7.96
C CYS A 65 -29.92 13.00 -8.72
N GLY A 66 -30.88 12.38 -8.02
CA GLY A 66 -31.95 11.60 -8.66
C GLY A 66 -31.43 10.35 -9.36
N ARG A 67 -30.31 9.77 -8.92
CA ARG A 67 -29.69 8.58 -9.52
C ARG A 67 -29.57 7.45 -8.49
N LYS A 68 -29.67 6.21 -8.95
CA LYS A 68 -29.39 5.00 -8.16
C LYS A 68 -28.52 4.04 -8.95
N ILE A 69 -27.75 3.20 -8.26
CA ILE A 69 -26.94 2.16 -8.90
C ILE A 69 -27.73 0.86 -8.92
N VAL A 70 -27.80 0.22 -10.08
CA VAL A 70 -28.56 -1.02 -10.30
C VAL A 70 -27.62 -2.07 -10.86
N GLY A 71 -27.89 -3.35 -10.56
CA GLY A 71 -27.03 -4.47 -10.95
C GLY A 71 -25.83 -4.69 -10.02
N TRP A 72 -25.83 -4.08 -8.83
CA TRP A 72 -24.78 -4.33 -7.84
C TRP A 72 -24.87 -5.77 -7.31
N PRO A 73 -23.78 -6.56 -7.35
CA PRO A 73 -23.83 -7.95 -6.97
C PRO A 73 -24.00 -8.12 -5.44
N LEU A 74 -24.87 -9.06 -5.03
CA LEU A 74 -25.23 -9.27 -3.62
C LEU A 74 -24.09 -9.81 -2.77
N ASN A 75 -23.07 -10.44 -3.36
CA ASN A 75 -21.93 -11.01 -2.66
C ASN A 75 -20.77 -10.02 -2.45
N ILE A 76 -20.83 -8.83 -3.07
CA ILE A 76 -19.78 -7.81 -2.94
C ILE A 76 -20.34 -6.63 -2.14
N PRO A 77 -19.69 -6.22 -1.03
CA PRO A 77 -20.17 -5.10 -0.25
C PRO A 77 -20.14 -3.81 -1.08
N PHE A 78 -21.19 -3.01 -0.98
CA PHE A 78 -21.22 -1.67 -1.56
C PHE A 78 -20.39 -0.72 -0.69
N THR A 79 -19.11 -0.60 -1.02
CA THR A 79 -18.14 0.27 -0.35
C THR A 79 -17.21 0.91 -1.36
N ASP A 80 -16.34 1.81 -0.89
CA ASP A 80 -15.23 2.27 -1.72
C ASP A 80 -14.41 1.07 -2.21
N VAL A 81 -13.97 1.12 -3.47
CA VAL A 81 -13.36 -0.02 -4.17
C VAL A 81 -12.07 -0.49 -3.49
N SER A 82 -11.34 0.43 -2.86
CA SER A 82 -10.14 0.11 -2.08
C SER A 82 -10.43 -0.69 -0.81
N ASN A 83 -11.65 -0.58 -0.29
CA ASN A 83 -12.08 -1.25 0.95
C ASN A 83 -12.74 -2.60 0.70
N ILE A 84 -12.90 -3.01 -0.56
CA ILE A 84 -13.46 -4.32 -0.90
C ILE A 84 -12.40 -5.39 -0.63
N ASP A 85 -12.68 -6.28 0.33
CA ASP A 85 -11.84 -7.44 0.63
C ASP A 85 -11.92 -8.49 -0.48
N GLY A 86 -10.94 -9.41 -0.53
CA GLY A 86 -10.94 -10.51 -1.49
C GLY A 86 -10.01 -10.32 -2.70
N GLY A 87 -9.11 -9.33 -2.66
CA GLY A 87 -8.08 -9.13 -3.68
C GLY A 87 -8.65 -8.56 -4.99
N SER A 88 -8.14 -9.00 -6.13
CA SER A 88 -8.56 -8.48 -7.45
C SER A 88 -9.83 -9.15 -8.00
N ALA A 89 -10.25 -10.30 -7.47
CA ALA A 89 -11.38 -11.06 -8.03
C ALA A 89 -12.73 -10.33 -7.93
N PRO A 90 -13.12 -9.73 -6.78
CA PRO A 90 -14.36 -8.95 -6.69
C PRO A 90 -14.35 -7.72 -7.61
N LEU A 91 -13.19 -7.07 -7.75
CA LEU A 91 -13.05 -5.91 -8.64
C LEU A 91 -13.16 -6.32 -10.11
N ALA A 92 -12.55 -7.44 -10.49
CA ALA A 92 -12.68 -7.99 -11.83
C ALA A 92 -14.13 -8.34 -12.15
N GLU A 93 -14.89 -8.86 -11.18
CA GLU A 93 -16.31 -9.13 -11.34
C GLU A 93 -17.13 -7.85 -11.52
N LEU A 94 -16.88 -6.80 -10.73
CA LEU A 94 -17.50 -5.50 -10.94
C LEU A 94 -17.18 -4.94 -12.34
N CYS A 95 -15.94 -5.07 -12.79
CA CYS A 95 -15.57 -4.67 -14.15
C CYS A 95 -16.31 -5.47 -15.22
N ARG A 96 -16.47 -6.79 -15.02
CA ARG A 96 -17.22 -7.65 -15.92
C ARG A 96 -18.69 -7.23 -15.99
N LEU A 97 -19.33 -6.97 -14.84
CA LEU A 97 -20.74 -6.55 -14.76
C LEU A 97 -20.99 -5.17 -15.36
N TRP A 98 -20.02 -4.25 -15.26
CA TRP A 98 -20.10 -2.94 -15.90
C TRP A 98 -20.10 -3.03 -17.43
N ASN A 99 -19.28 -3.94 -17.98
CA ASN A 99 -19.11 -4.12 -19.42
C ASN A 99 -20.11 -5.09 -20.07
N LEU A 100 -21.15 -5.51 -19.34
CA LEU A 100 -22.24 -6.29 -19.93
C LEU A 100 -22.99 -5.47 -21.00
N PRO A 101 -23.61 -6.12 -22.01
CA PRO A 101 -24.41 -5.43 -23.01
C PRO A 101 -25.59 -4.68 -22.39
N ASP A 102 -25.99 -3.58 -23.04
CA ASP A 102 -27.15 -2.80 -22.60
C ASP A 102 -28.41 -3.66 -22.62
N GLY A 103 -29.24 -3.52 -21.57
CA GLY A 103 -30.44 -4.32 -21.37
C GLY A 103 -30.24 -5.55 -20.49
N ASP A 104 -29.01 -5.94 -20.15
CA ASP A 104 -28.79 -7.03 -19.20
C ASP A 104 -29.30 -6.64 -17.80
N PRO A 105 -30.02 -7.54 -17.10
CA PRO A 105 -30.53 -7.27 -15.75
C PRO A 105 -29.40 -7.15 -14.72
N ASN A 106 -28.28 -7.82 -14.98
CA ASN A 106 -27.11 -7.83 -14.11
C ASN A 106 -26.09 -6.75 -14.49
N LYS A 107 -26.35 -5.96 -15.53
CA LYS A 107 -25.44 -4.88 -15.92
C LYS A 107 -25.40 -3.82 -14.84
N LEU A 108 -24.19 -3.51 -14.39
CA LEU A 108 -23.94 -2.45 -13.44
C LEU A 108 -24.07 -1.10 -14.15
N ARG A 109 -25.03 -0.27 -13.72
CA ARG A 109 -25.30 1.04 -14.32
C ARG A 109 -25.97 2.00 -13.34
N PHE A 110 -25.92 3.31 -13.64
CA PHE A 110 -26.75 4.29 -12.97
C PHE A 110 -28.10 4.45 -13.67
N GLU A 111 -29.18 4.34 -12.91
CA GLU A 111 -30.54 4.57 -13.38
C GLU A 111 -31.16 5.81 -12.72
N PRO A 112 -32.11 6.48 -13.37
CA PRO A 112 -32.97 7.47 -12.71
C PRO A 112 -33.66 6.85 -11.48
N ALA A 113 -33.54 7.52 -10.34
CA ALA A 113 -34.24 7.11 -9.12
C ALA A 113 -35.74 7.42 -9.24
N SER A 114 -36.59 6.46 -8.87
CA SER A 114 -38.04 6.68 -8.81
C SER A 114 -38.38 7.78 -7.79
N HIS A 115 -39.59 8.34 -7.88
CA HIS A 115 -40.09 9.21 -6.81
C HIS A 115 -40.13 8.47 -5.47
N GLU A 116 -40.59 7.22 -5.47
CA GLU A 116 -40.63 6.37 -4.27
C GLU A 116 -39.25 6.14 -3.69
N ASP A 117 -38.24 5.85 -4.54
CA ASP A 117 -36.85 5.67 -4.10
C ASP A 117 -36.31 6.92 -3.40
N ARG A 118 -36.67 8.11 -3.89
CA ARG A 118 -36.24 9.39 -3.31
C ARG A 118 -36.91 9.66 -1.97
N VAL A 119 -38.22 9.39 -1.86
CA VAL A 119 -38.95 9.53 -0.59
C VAL A 119 -38.43 8.53 0.44
N ASN A 120 -38.21 7.28 0.03
CA ASN A 120 -37.63 6.25 0.89
C ASN A 120 -36.21 6.59 1.31
N ALA A 121 -35.36 7.11 0.41
CA ALA A 121 -34.01 7.55 0.73
C ALA A 121 -33.98 8.70 1.75
N ALA A 122 -34.97 9.60 1.70
CA ALA A 122 -35.11 10.69 2.66
C ALA A 122 -35.59 10.20 4.03
N ARG A 123 -36.42 9.15 4.07
CA ARG A 123 -36.97 8.58 5.31
C ARG A 123 -36.01 7.60 5.98
N ASP A 124 -35.49 6.64 5.22
CA ASP A 124 -34.58 5.59 5.67
C ASP A 124 -33.45 5.38 4.65
N PRO A 125 -32.28 6.00 4.89
CA PRO A 125 -31.10 5.85 4.03
C PRO A 125 -30.60 4.40 3.88
N GLU A 126 -30.85 3.52 4.85
CA GLU A 126 -30.33 2.16 4.84
C GLU A 126 -31.15 1.25 3.93
N SER A 127 -32.44 1.53 3.77
CA SER A 127 -33.34 0.76 2.91
C SER A 127 -33.01 0.88 1.42
N ILE A 128 -32.40 2.00 0.98
CA ILE A 128 -32.03 2.24 -0.42
C ILE A 128 -30.59 1.79 -0.73
N HIS A 129 -29.88 1.28 0.27
CA HIS A 129 -28.53 0.79 0.09
C HIS A 129 -28.50 -0.44 -0.82
N PRO A 130 -27.59 -0.52 -1.81
CA PRO A 130 -27.56 -1.66 -2.76
C PRO A 130 -27.33 -3.02 -2.10
N THR A 131 -26.66 -3.04 -0.95
CA THR A 131 -26.39 -4.25 -0.17
C THR A 131 -26.68 -4.04 1.31
N PRO A 132 -27.97 -4.08 1.72
CA PRO A 132 -28.36 -3.75 3.10
C PRO A 132 -27.85 -4.79 4.10
N HIS A 133 -27.70 -6.05 3.69
CA HIS A 133 -27.20 -7.15 4.53
C HIS A 133 -25.74 -7.00 4.97
N PHE A 134 -24.92 -6.23 4.24
CA PHE A 134 -23.54 -5.94 4.65
C PHE A 134 -23.43 -4.77 5.63
N LEU A 135 -24.49 -3.96 5.80
CA LEU A 135 -24.43 -2.74 6.63
C LEU A 135 -23.94 -2.97 8.06
N PRO A 136 -24.37 -4.01 8.80
CA PRO A 136 -23.86 -4.25 10.15
C PRO A 136 -22.34 -4.43 10.19
N ALA A 137 -21.79 -5.24 9.26
CA ALA A 137 -20.35 -5.47 9.17
C ALA A 137 -19.58 -4.20 8.74
N LEU A 138 -20.16 -3.42 7.84
CA LEU A 138 -19.57 -2.16 7.38
C LEU A 138 -19.53 -1.10 8.48
N LYS A 139 -20.56 -1.04 9.33
CA LYS A 139 -20.61 -0.14 10.49
C LYS A 139 -19.53 -0.47 11.51
N VAL A 140 -19.35 -1.77 11.82
CA VAL A 140 -18.27 -2.22 12.74
C VAL A 140 -16.90 -1.82 12.18
N LYS A 141 -16.63 -2.13 10.90
CA LYS A 141 -15.37 -1.74 10.25
C LYS A 141 -15.14 -0.23 10.20
N ALA A 142 -16.20 0.56 10.03
CA ALA A 142 -16.10 2.01 10.07
C ALA A 142 -15.72 2.50 11.47
N ALA A 143 -16.39 2.00 12.51
CA ALA A 143 -16.06 2.32 13.90
C ALA A 143 -14.63 1.89 14.27
N ASP A 144 -14.17 0.73 13.80
CA ASP A 144 -12.78 0.28 14.01
C ASP A 144 -11.77 1.21 13.32
N ARG A 145 -12.08 1.71 12.12
CA ARG A 145 -11.23 2.72 11.46
C ARG A 145 -11.24 4.05 12.22
N ASP A 146 -12.39 4.49 12.71
CA ASP A 146 -12.50 5.76 13.42
C ASP A 146 -11.76 5.70 14.77
N THR A 147 -11.86 4.58 15.49
CA THR A 147 -11.09 4.35 16.71
C THR A 147 -9.58 4.28 16.44
N GLN A 148 -9.15 3.59 15.38
CA GLN A 148 -7.75 3.58 14.97
C GLN A 148 -7.26 4.96 14.53
N ALA A 149 -8.06 5.72 13.80
CA ALA A 149 -7.73 7.08 13.38
C ALA A 149 -7.62 8.01 14.59
N ALA A 150 -8.54 7.92 15.55
CA ALA A 150 -8.48 8.66 16.81
C ALA A 150 -7.25 8.28 17.63
N ALA A 151 -6.92 7.00 17.75
CA ALA A 151 -5.71 6.54 18.43
C ALA A 151 -4.44 7.06 17.77
N ARG A 152 -4.36 7.04 16.42
CA ARG A 152 -3.26 7.62 15.66
C ARG A 152 -3.16 9.13 15.85
N ALA A 153 -4.29 9.84 15.83
CA ALA A 153 -4.34 11.28 16.06
C ALA A 153 -3.89 11.64 17.49
N ALA A 154 -4.33 10.88 18.50
CA ALA A 154 -3.87 11.04 19.87
C ALA A 154 -2.37 10.76 20.02
N ALA A 155 -1.86 9.68 19.41
CA ALA A 155 -0.43 9.38 19.40
C ALA A 155 0.39 10.49 18.72
N ALA A 156 -0.11 11.05 17.61
CA ALA A 156 0.52 12.19 16.94
C ALA A 156 0.46 13.48 17.77
N ALA A 157 -0.61 13.69 18.55
CA ALA A 157 -0.74 14.83 19.45
C ALA A 157 0.29 14.82 20.59
N HIS A 158 0.73 13.62 21.01
CA HIS A 158 1.72 13.43 22.08
C HIS A 158 3.18 13.40 21.62
N ALA A 159 3.46 13.55 20.32
CA ALA A 159 4.82 13.60 19.79
C ALA A 159 5.30 15.05 19.66
N ASP A 160 5.43 15.79 20.75
CA ASP A 160 6.16 17.05 20.74
C ASP A 160 7.67 16.73 20.80
N ALA A 161 8.45 17.16 19.80
CA ALA A 161 9.89 16.95 19.78
C ALA A 161 10.57 18.08 20.55
N TYR A 162 11.38 17.71 21.54
CA TYR A 162 12.20 18.61 22.33
C TYR A 162 13.68 18.34 22.05
N HIS A 163 14.50 19.39 22.08
CA HIS A 163 15.94 19.25 21.87
C HIS A 163 16.57 18.63 23.13
N PRO A 164 17.42 17.59 23.00
CA PRO A 164 17.81 16.72 24.12
C PRO A 164 18.69 17.40 25.17
N LEU A 165 19.34 18.53 24.83
CA LEU A 165 20.29 19.20 25.73
C LEU A 165 19.71 20.42 26.46
N ASN A 166 18.73 21.10 25.85
CA ASN A 166 18.18 22.36 26.38
C ASN A 166 16.65 22.31 26.53
N MET A 167 16.00 21.18 26.22
CA MET A 167 14.55 20.98 26.32
C MET A 167 13.71 22.03 25.57
N GLU A 168 14.30 22.74 24.61
CA GLU A 168 13.57 23.68 23.77
C GLU A 168 12.64 22.92 22.82
N PHE A 169 11.45 23.47 22.60
CA PHE A 169 10.48 22.90 21.68
C PHE A 169 10.98 23.04 20.24
N VAL A 170 11.26 21.90 19.58
CA VAL A 170 11.79 21.83 18.20
C VAL A 170 10.64 21.76 17.18
N GLY A 171 9.45 21.36 17.61
CA GLY A 171 8.27 21.24 16.77
C GLY A 171 7.62 19.87 16.89
N ARG A 172 6.56 19.64 16.12
CA ARG A 172 5.94 18.32 15.98
C ARG A 172 6.62 17.61 14.81
N PRO A 173 7.30 16.46 15.01
CA PRO A 173 7.89 15.74 13.90
C PRO A 173 6.76 15.28 13.00
N LEU A 174 6.72 15.79 11.76
CA LEU A 174 5.87 15.24 10.71
C LEU A 174 6.27 13.77 10.57
N ALA A 175 5.31 12.86 10.71
CA ALA A 175 5.56 11.43 10.73
C ALA A 175 6.23 10.96 9.41
N SER A 176 7.55 10.98 9.36
CA SER A 176 8.33 10.36 8.31
C SER A 176 9.64 9.75 8.80
N MET A 177 9.89 9.65 10.12
CA MET A 177 11.12 9.05 10.65
C MET A 177 10.94 8.43 12.05
N THR A 178 9.78 7.85 12.37
CA THR A 178 9.83 6.80 13.39
C THR A 178 10.32 5.55 12.70
N GLU A 179 11.59 5.19 12.94
CA GLU A 179 12.03 3.79 12.90
C GLU A 179 11.12 3.03 13.86
N ALA A 180 9.90 2.72 13.41
CA ALA A 180 9.07 1.73 14.03
C ALA A 180 9.95 0.48 14.04
N GLN A 181 10.41 0.09 15.23
CA GLN A 181 11.27 -1.05 15.44
C GLN A 181 10.61 -2.21 14.72
N ARG A 182 11.12 -2.56 13.53
CA ARG A 182 10.55 -3.60 12.68
C ARG A 182 10.49 -4.81 13.59
N SER A 183 9.30 -5.33 13.85
CA SER A 183 9.19 -6.61 14.52
C SER A 183 9.94 -7.59 13.62
N GLN A 184 11.17 -7.92 13.99
CA GLN A 184 11.94 -8.92 13.28
C GLN A 184 11.04 -10.14 13.24
N ARG A 185 10.68 -10.60 12.03
CA ARG A 185 9.91 -11.84 11.86
C ARG A 185 10.63 -12.87 12.71
N ARG A 186 10.01 -13.29 13.82
CA ARG A 186 10.42 -14.52 14.49
C ARG A 186 10.05 -15.61 13.51
N ASP A 187 11.05 -16.06 12.77
CA ASP A 187 10.93 -17.21 11.88
C ASP A 187 10.63 -18.43 12.76
N THR A 188 9.36 -18.59 13.08
CA THR A 188 8.78 -19.70 13.83
C THR A 188 8.46 -20.86 12.88
N GLY A 189 8.83 -20.73 11.60
CA GLY A 189 8.84 -21.82 10.65
C GLY A 189 9.89 -22.84 11.05
N GLY A 190 9.47 -23.85 11.82
CA GLY A 190 10.26 -25.08 11.95
C GLY A 190 10.64 -25.60 10.56
N ARG A 191 11.84 -26.19 10.45
CA ARG A 191 12.33 -26.75 9.19
C ARG A 191 11.31 -27.74 8.62
N ARG A 192 10.83 -27.50 7.39
CA ARG A 192 10.02 -28.48 6.64
C ARG A 192 10.82 -29.78 6.50
N GLY A 193 10.24 -30.90 6.90
CA GLY A 193 10.86 -32.21 6.77
C GLY A 193 11.17 -32.51 5.30
N ARG A 194 12.41 -32.93 5.02
CA ARG A 194 12.83 -33.42 3.71
C ARG A 194 12.76 -34.95 3.72
N ALA A 195 12.51 -35.57 2.56
CA ALA A 195 12.49 -37.04 2.44
C ALA A 195 13.77 -37.73 2.96
N SER A 196 14.91 -37.00 2.95
CA SER A 196 16.19 -37.45 3.51
C SER A 196 16.23 -37.54 5.04
N ASP A 197 15.30 -36.90 5.76
CA ASP A 197 15.31 -36.90 7.23
C ASP A 197 14.79 -38.22 7.82
N SER A 198 14.02 -38.98 7.03
CA SER A 198 13.51 -40.32 7.36
C SER A 198 14.36 -41.47 6.84
N ASP A 199 15.41 -41.20 6.05
CA ASP A 199 16.27 -42.24 5.48
C ASP A 199 17.28 -42.74 6.54
N PRO A 200 17.25 -44.03 6.92
CA PRO A 200 18.16 -44.60 7.92
C PRO A 200 19.63 -44.62 7.47
N ARG A 201 19.92 -44.40 6.18
CA ARG A 201 21.28 -44.32 5.63
C ARG A 201 21.91 -42.94 5.81
N VAL A 202 21.12 -41.91 6.11
CA VAL A 202 21.61 -40.54 6.31
C VAL A 202 21.92 -40.32 7.79
N ARG A 203 23.19 -40.08 8.12
CA ARG A 203 23.63 -39.78 9.49
C ARG A 203 22.89 -38.55 10.02
N ARG A 204 22.11 -38.72 11.09
CA ARG A 204 21.48 -37.60 11.81
C ARG A 204 22.55 -36.61 12.27
N ARG A 205 22.40 -35.34 11.90
CA ARG A 205 23.30 -34.28 12.39
C ARG A 205 23.13 -34.15 13.90
N ARG A 206 24.24 -34.12 14.63
CA ARG A 206 24.23 -33.87 16.08
C ARG A 206 23.65 -32.48 16.35
N PRO A 207 22.85 -32.29 17.40
CA PRO A 207 22.33 -30.97 17.75
C PRO A 207 23.51 -30.03 18.01
N MET A 208 23.66 -29.00 17.18
CA MET A 208 24.57 -27.90 17.47
C MET A 208 23.94 -27.08 18.59
N ARG A 209 24.60 -27.00 19.75
CA ARG A 209 24.25 -25.98 20.75
C ARG A 209 24.42 -24.62 20.06
N GLY A 210 23.37 -23.81 20.07
CA GLY A 210 23.46 -22.43 19.60
C GLY A 210 24.55 -21.67 20.34
N ILE A 211 25.07 -20.62 19.71
CA ILE A 211 26.02 -19.70 20.34
C ILE A 211 25.31 -19.04 21.51
N MET A 212 25.66 -19.43 22.74
CA MET A 212 25.19 -18.77 23.94
C MET A 212 26.05 -17.51 24.11
N SER A 213 25.48 -16.33 23.84
CA SER A 213 26.09 -15.07 24.25
C SER A 213 26.05 -15.02 25.78
N MET A 214 27.16 -15.37 26.43
CA MET A 214 27.32 -15.05 27.84
C MET A 214 27.45 -13.53 27.96
N PRO A 215 26.76 -12.88 28.90
CA PRO A 215 26.97 -11.46 29.16
C PRO A 215 28.43 -11.27 29.56
N PHE A 216 29.17 -10.55 28.73
CA PHE A 216 30.53 -10.16 29.05
C PHE A 216 30.45 -9.07 30.13
N VAL A 217 30.65 -9.46 31.39
CA VAL A 217 30.92 -8.49 32.46
C VAL A 217 32.35 -8.01 32.24
N LEU A 218 32.50 -6.74 31.86
CA LEU A 218 33.79 -6.06 31.86
C LEU A 218 34.33 -6.09 33.30
N PRO A 219 35.47 -6.75 33.59
CA PRO A 219 36.09 -6.61 34.90
C PRO A 219 36.64 -5.18 34.99
N GLY A 220 36.02 -4.34 35.83
CA GLY A 220 36.49 -2.97 36.05
C GLY A 220 35.47 -1.95 36.53
N SER A 221 34.23 -2.33 36.84
CA SER A 221 33.23 -1.41 37.40
C SER A 221 32.78 -1.83 38.80
N ASP A 222 33.72 -2.18 39.68
CA ASP A 222 33.48 -2.14 41.13
C ASP A 222 34.79 -1.69 41.77
N GLY A 223 34.73 -0.56 42.47
CA GLY A 223 35.85 0.01 43.17
C GLY A 223 36.26 -0.81 44.40
N VAL A 224 37.49 -0.54 44.83
CA VAL A 224 38.11 -0.90 46.12
C VAL A 224 38.80 -2.27 46.19
N ASP A 225 40.12 -2.20 45.99
CA ASP A 225 41.24 -2.82 46.72
C ASP A 225 41.05 -4.18 47.40
N SER A 226 41.84 -5.19 46.98
CA SER A 226 42.92 -5.74 47.80
C SER A 226 43.68 -6.88 47.09
N SER A 227 45.01 -6.79 47.16
CA SER A 227 46.07 -7.82 47.09
C SER A 227 45.81 -9.22 46.48
N GLY A 228 46.66 -9.60 45.52
CA GLY A 228 46.78 -11.00 45.09
C GLY A 228 47.66 -11.19 43.86
N GLU A 229 48.81 -11.83 44.06
CA GLU A 229 49.93 -12.03 43.13
C GLU A 229 49.66 -12.94 41.91
N ARG A 230 50.45 -12.68 40.85
CA ARG A 230 51.01 -13.61 39.81
C ARG A 230 50.27 -13.88 38.48
N ALA A 231 50.87 -13.24 37.46
CA ALA A 231 51.58 -13.84 36.32
C ALA A 231 50.79 -14.47 35.15
N GLY A 232 50.96 -13.86 33.97
CA GLY A 232 50.64 -14.49 32.68
C GLY A 232 50.75 -13.56 31.47
N LYS A 233 51.97 -13.32 30.98
CA LYS A 233 52.37 -12.84 29.64
C LYS A 233 51.34 -11.97 28.88
N ARG A 234 51.43 -10.64 29.02
CA ARG A 234 50.93 -9.70 28.01
C ARG A 234 52.12 -9.12 27.24
N ARG A 235 52.18 -9.41 25.95
CA ARG A 235 53.07 -8.77 24.99
C ARG A 235 52.66 -7.29 24.94
N ARG A 236 53.59 -6.36 25.20
CA ARG A 236 53.36 -4.93 24.94
C ARG A 236 53.00 -4.80 23.46
N VAL A 237 51.86 -4.19 23.17
CA VAL A 237 51.52 -3.71 21.83
C VAL A 237 52.06 -2.29 21.81
N ASP A 238 53.14 -2.07 21.07
CA ASP A 238 53.67 -0.74 20.85
C ASP A 238 52.62 0.09 20.09
N GLU A 239 52.48 1.32 20.55
CA GLU A 239 51.63 2.37 20.03
C GLU A 239 52.06 2.69 18.58
N TYR A 240 51.20 2.41 17.60
CA TYR A 240 51.47 2.79 16.21
C TYR A 240 51.25 4.31 16.06
N PRO A 241 52.24 5.08 15.58
CA PRO A 241 52.04 6.49 15.29
C PRO A 241 51.04 6.68 14.14
N LEU A 242 49.93 7.35 14.43
CA LEU A 242 48.79 7.66 13.55
C LEU A 242 49.08 8.86 12.61
N GLU A 243 50.23 8.87 11.92
CA GLU A 243 50.66 10.03 11.09
C GLU A 243 50.98 9.68 9.63
N ASP A 244 50.57 8.51 9.11
CA ASP A 244 50.64 8.24 7.68
C ASP A 244 49.40 8.79 6.96
N ARG A 245 49.56 9.96 6.32
CA ARG A 245 48.56 10.50 5.38
C ARG A 245 48.31 9.48 4.27
N ILE A 246 47.08 8.97 4.18
CA ILE A 246 46.61 8.16 3.05
C ILE A 246 46.70 9.01 1.78
N THR A 247 47.74 8.82 0.98
CA THR A 247 47.95 9.59 -0.26
C THR A 247 47.51 8.83 -1.51
N GLN A 248 47.21 7.54 -1.42
CA GLN A 248 46.83 6.73 -2.59
C GLN A 248 45.82 5.64 -2.24
N PHE A 249 44.62 5.73 -2.81
CA PHE A 249 43.68 4.63 -2.87
C PHE A 249 43.94 3.81 -4.13
N LYS A 250 44.49 2.60 -3.99
CA LYS A 250 44.53 1.62 -5.08
C LYS A 250 43.14 1.00 -5.26
N LEU A 251 42.30 1.65 -6.07
CA LEU A 251 41.06 1.05 -6.56
C LEU A 251 41.38 0.19 -7.79
N SER A 252 41.54 -1.11 -7.60
CA SER A 252 41.56 -2.06 -8.71
C SER A 252 40.13 -2.29 -9.21
N PHE A 253 39.70 -1.48 -10.18
CA PHE A 253 38.44 -1.68 -10.90
C PHE A 253 38.66 -2.70 -12.01
N GLN A 254 38.47 -3.99 -11.71
CA GLN A 254 38.24 -4.99 -12.74
C GLN A 254 36.75 -5.36 -12.73
N PHE A 255 35.96 -4.59 -13.48
CA PHE A 255 34.67 -5.05 -13.97
C PHE A 255 34.68 -4.95 -15.49
N GLY A 256 35.11 -6.04 -16.12
CA GLY A 256 35.13 -6.18 -17.57
C GLY A 256 33.76 -6.57 -18.10
N GLY A 257 33.05 -5.60 -18.67
CA GLY A 257 31.91 -5.82 -19.57
C GLY A 257 32.04 -4.84 -20.74
N LYS A 258 32.08 -5.35 -21.98
CA LYS A 258 32.23 -4.57 -23.21
C LYS A 258 31.09 -3.55 -23.34
N LEU A 259 31.43 -2.27 -23.34
CA LEU A 259 30.53 -1.18 -23.74
C LEU A 259 30.48 -1.14 -25.27
N THR A 260 29.34 -1.49 -25.86
CA THR A 260 29.02 -1.11 -27.24
C THR A 260 28.44 0.30 -27.22
N CYS A 261 29.22 1.25 -27.73
CA CYS A 261 28.84 2.64 -27.88
C CYS A 261 27.77 2.78 -28.95
N SER A 262 26.57 3.23 -28.59
CA SER A 262 25.75 4.13 -29.40
C SER A 262 24.50 4.49 -28.62
N ASP A 263 24.54 5.62 -27.92
CA ASP A 263 23.33 6.42 -27.75
C ASP A 263 23.69 7.90 -27.77
N THR A 264 23.26 8.53 -28.86
CA THR A 264 23.44 9.92 -29.20
C THR A 264 22.48 10.75 -28.34
N ILE A 265 22.99 11.44 -27.32
CA ILE A 265 22.22 12.43 -26.58
C ILE A 265 22.15 13.70 -27.42
N LYS A 266 21.05 13.86 -28.16
CA LYS A 266 20.74 15.08 -28.90
C LYS A 266 20.11 16.09 -27.94
N SER A 267 20.91 17.06 -27.50
CA SER A 267 20.44 18.23 -26.77
C SER A 267 19.50 19.04 -27.66
N GLY A 268 18.20 19.01 -27.36
CA GLY A 268 17.18 19.82 -28.01
C GLY A 268 17.01 21.15 -27.26
N SER A 269 17.59 22.20 -27.83
CA SER A 269 17.39 23.59 -27.46
C SER A 269 15.92 24.01 -27.61
N GLY A 270 15.32 24.54 -26.54
CA GLY A 270 14.08 25.31 -26.62
C GLY A 270 14.37 26.72 -27.10
N TRP A 271 13.69 27.13 -28.18
CA TRP A 271 13.48 28.52 -28.55
C TRP A 271 12.02 28.69 -28.94
N ALA A 272 11.38 29.66 -28.28
CA ALA A 272 10.02 30.11 -28.52
C ALA A 272 9.87 30.64 -29.95
N GLY A 273 8.74 30.31 -30.57
CA GLY A 273 8.27 30.91 -31.81
C GLY A 273 6.89 31.48 -31.54
N GLU A 274 6.80 32.80 -31.69
CA GLU A 274 5.68 33.67 -31.37
C GLU A 274 4.48 33.45 -32.30
N ASP A 275 3.31 33.72 -31.73
CA ASP A 275 2.02 33.84 -32.39
C ASP A 275 1.99 35.07 -33.30
N GLU A 276 1.64 34.89 -34.57
CA GLU A 276 0.91 35.87 -35.39
C GLU A 276 0.33 35.12 -36.59
N VAL A 277 -0.99 35.19 -36.81
CA VAL A 277 -1.64 35.70 -38.04
C VAL A 277 -3.17 35.66 -37.81
N ASP A 278 -3.78 36.80 -38.16
CA ASP A 278 -5.20 37.11 -38.42
C ASP A 278 -6.12 35.98 -38.93
#